data_AF-A0A350CJG6-F1
#
_entry.id   AF-A0A350CJG6-F1
#
_cell.length_a   1.000
_cell.length_b   1.000
_cell.length_c   1.000
_cell.angle_alpha   90.00
_cell.angle_beta   90.00
_cell.angle_gamma   90.00
#
_symmetry.space_group_name_H-M   'P 1'
#
loop_
_entity.id
_entity.type
_entity.pdbx_description
1 polymer ?
#
loop_
_entity_poly.entity_id
_entity_poly.type
_entity_poly.pdbx_seq_one_letter_code
_entity_poly.pdbx_strand_id
1 'polypeptide(L)'
;MSSAAPLLIEPQMLPAAAPDWADEFGEDEYGIYCRFRISDVWFVMRWIPPGEFTMGSPEDENGRDSDEGPQHRVVISQGFWLGETPVTQQQWRA
;
A
#
# COMPACT_ATOMS: atom_id res chain seq x y z
N MET A 1 23.37 21.65 6.18
CA MET A 1 21.98 21.97 6.59
C MET A 1 21.09 21.84 5.36
N SER A 2 20.68 20.61 5.04
CA SER A 2 19.74 20.38 3.94
C SER A 2 18.35 20.39 4.57
N SER A 3 17.62 21.50 4.36
CA SER A 3 16.21 21.59 4.72
C SER A 3 15.46 20.71 3.75
N ALA A 4 14.97 19.55 4.21
CA ALA A 4 13.97 18.80 3.47
C ALA A 4 12.76 19.72 3.31
N ALA A 5 12.43 20.07 2.06
CA ALA A 5 11.15 20.72 1.77
C ALA A 5 10.04 19.80 2.32
N PRO A 6 8.98 20.34 2.94
CA PRO A 6 7.86 19.52 3.34
C PRO A 6 7.34 18.83 2.08
N LEU A 7 7.25 17.50 2.11
CA LEU A 7 6.68 16.70 1.04
C LEU A 7 5.24 17.16 0.84
N LEU A 8 5.03 18.10 -0.08
CA LEU A 8 3.71 18.42 -0.58
C LEU A 8 3.24 17.16 -1.30
N ILE A 9 2.35 16.41 -0.67
CA ILE A 9 1.73 15.23 -1.27
C ILE A 9 1.04 15.69 -2.56
N GLU A 10 1.55 15.25 -3.70
CA GLU A 10 1.00 15.67 -4.99
C GLU A 10 -0.41 15.08 -5.17
N PRO A 11 -1.35 15.78 -5.85
CA PRO A 11 -2.72 15.30 -6.04
C PRO A 11 -2.83 13.90 -6.68
N GLN A 12 -1.81 13.49 -7.47
CA GLN A 12 -1.75 12.15 -8.06
C GLN A 12 -1.46 11.04 -7.06
N MET A 13 -1.05 11.38 -5.83
CA MET A 13 -0.79 10.43 -4.75
C MET A 13 -2.04 10.11 -3.93
N LEU A 14 -3.15 10.83 -4.14
CA LEU A 14 -4.41 10.59 -3.41
C LEU A 14 -5.33 9.67 -4.23
N PRO A 15 -6.20 8.88 -3.57
CA PRO A 15 -7.28 8.23 -4.28
C PRO A 15 -8.22 9.29 -4.87
N ALA A 16 -8.79 9.02 -6.05
CA ALA A 16 -9.68 9.96 -6.72
C ALA A 16 -10.96 10.28 -5.92
N ALA A 17 -11.45 9.32 -5.15
CA ALA A 17 -12.57 9.44 -4.24
C ALA A 17 -12.52 8.33 -3.17
N ALA A 18 -13.33 8.47 -2.12
CA ALA A 18 -13.65 7.35 -1.25
C ALA A 18 -14.31 6.23 -2.08
N PRO A 19 -13.92 4.96 -1.92
CA PRO A 19 -14.52 3.87 -2.69
C PRO A 19 -15.99 3.66 -2.30
N ASP A 20 -16.85 3.40 -3.29
CA ASP A 20 -18.30 3.18 -3.05
C ASP A 20 -18.60 1.95 -2.17
N TRP A 21 -17.65 1.01 -2.07
CA TRP A 21 -17.75 -0.17 -1.23
C TRP A 21 -17.28 0.05 0.22
N ALA A 22 -16.68 1.20 0.52
CA ALA A 22 -16.17 1.49 1.85
C ALA A 22 -17.31 1.94 2.77
N ASP A 23 -17.42 1.29 3.93
CA ASP A 23 -18.27 1.79 5.01
C ASP A 23 -17.67 3.07 5.59
N GLU A 24 -16.34 3.13 5.70
CA GLU A 24 -15.62 4.32 6.19
C GLU A 24 -14.30 4.56 5.46
N PHE A 25 -13.89 5.82 5.40
CA PHE A 25 -12.71 6.31 4.71
C PHE A 25 -12.06 7.41 5.54
N GLY A 26 -10.74 7.42 5.64
CA GLY A 26 -10.01 8.40 6.44
C GLY A 26 -8.51 8.36 6.22
N GLU A 27 -7.80 9.10 7.06
CA GLU A 27 -6.35 9.17 7.09
C GLU A 27 -5.88 9.09 8.55
N ASP A 28 -4.83 8.32 8.79
CA ASP A 28 -4.14 8.25 10.08
C ASP A 28 -2.62 8.40 9.89
N GLU A 29 -1.81 8.13 10.91
CA GLU A 29 -0.35 8.24 10.84
C GLU A 29 0.31 7.29 9.82
N TYR A 30 -0.39 6.25 9.37
CA TYR A 30 0.06 5.28 8.36
C TYR A 30 -0.48 5.61 6.96
N GLY A 31 -1.17 6.75 6.81
CA GLY A 31 -1.72 7.23 5.56
C GLY A 31 -3.20 6.94 5.36
N ILE A 32 -3.64 7.02 4.11
CA ILE A 32 -5.06 6.91 3.76
C ILE A 32 -5.53 5.46 3.89
N TYR A 33 -6.68 5.28 4.53
CA TYR A 33 -7.34 4.00 4.67
C TYR A 33 -8.81 4.06 4.32
N CYS A 34 -9.36 2.89 4.05
CA CYS A 34 -10.79 2.66 4.12
C CYS A 34 -11.07 1.33 4.79
N ARG A 35 -12.27 1.19 5.33
CA ARG A 35 -12.75 -0.06 5.91
C ARG A 35 -14.09 -0.45 5.34
N PHE A 36 -14.27 -1.76 5.26
CA PHE A 36 -15.55 -2.37 4.94
C PHE A 36 -15.71 -3.60 5.82
N ARG A 37 -16.94 -4.09 5.97
CA ARG A 37 -17.22 -5.33 6.69
C ARG A 37 -17.90 -6.38 5.83
N ILE A 38 -17.57 -7.63 6.13
CA ILE A 38 -18.34 -8.81 5.71
C ILE A 38 -18.91 -9.41 6.99
N SER A 39 -20.24 -9.56 7.04
CA SER A 39 -20.95 -9.87 8.28
C SER A 39 -20.59 -8.83 9.37
N ASP A 40 -20.06 -9.26 10.51
CA ASP A 40 -19.59 -8.38 11.60
C ASP A 40 -18.05 -8.28 11.68
N VAL A 41 -17.34 -8.64 10.60
CA VAL A 41 -15.88 -8.68 10.58
C VAL A 41 -15.32 -7.58 9.70
N TRP A 42 -14.45 -6.75 10.27
CA TRP A 42 -13.80 -5.64 9.59
C TRP A 42 -12.62 -6.07 8.72
N PHE A 43 -12.51 -5.41 7.57
CA PHE A 43 -11.34 -5.38 6.70
C PHE A 43 -10.86 -3.94 6.61
N VAL A 44 -9.55 -3.73 6.75
CA VAL A 44 -8.90 -2.42 6.61
C VAL A 44 -7.99 -2.48 5.39
N MET A 45 -8.19 -1.53 4.47
CA MET A 45 -7.41 -1.39 3.25
C MET A 45 -6.64 -0.08 3.29
N ARG A 46 -5.39 -0.12 2.84
CA ARG A 46 -4.48 1.02 2.74
C ARG A 46 -4.31 1.44 1.29
N TRP A 47 -4.36 2.74 1.06
CA TRP A 47 -4.11 3.29 -0.26
C TRP A 47 -2.61 3.27 -0.55
N ILE A 48 -2.24 2.58 -1.63
CA ILE A 48 -0.89 2.62 -2.17
C ILE A 48 -0.91 3.57 -3.37
N PRO A 49 -0.24 4.74 -3.30
CA PRO A 49 -0.22 5.68 -4.40
C PRO A 49 0.49 5.10 -5.63
N PRO A 50 0.18 5.60 -6.84
CA PRO A 50 1.00 5.30 -8.02
C PRO A 50 2.44 5.77 -7.76
N GLY A 51 3.40 5.06 -8.33
CA GLY A 51 4.80 5.33 -8.10
C GLY A 51 5.71 4.31 -8.74
N GLU A 52 6.98 4.39 -8.39
CA GLU A 52 8.01 3.51 -8.89
C GLU A 52 9.00 3.14 -7.81
N PHE A 53 9.57 1.95 -7.93
CA PHE A 53 10.57 1.45 -7.01
C PHE A 53 11.46 0.42 -7.71
N THR A 54 12.60 0.11 -7.08
CA THR A 54 13.45 -1.00 -7.50
C THR A 54 12.99 -2.28 -6.81
N MET A 55 12.55 -3.26 -7.59
CA MET A 55 12.13 -4.57 -7.08
C MET A 55 13.28 -5.59 -7.20
N GLY A 56 13.42 -6.45 -6.20
CA GLY A 56 14.45 -7.49 -6.08
C GLY A 56 15.53 -7.14 -5.05
N SER A 57 16.33 -8.14 -4.66
CA SER A 57 17.45 -8.01 -3.71
C SER A 57 18.76 -7.64 -4.42
N PRO A 58 19.64 -6.81 -3.83
CA PRO A 58 21.02 -6.62 -4.30
C PRO A 58 21.77 -7.94 -4.47
N GLU A 59 22.76 -7.95 -5.37
CA GLU A 59 23.47 -9.19 -5.67
C GLU A 59 24.27 -9.74 -4.47
N ASP A 60 24.70 -8.85 -3.58
CA ASP A 60 25.52 -9.11 -2.40
C ASP A 60 24.73 -9.20 -1.09
N GLU A 61 23.39 -9.20 -1.14
CA GLU A 61 22.56 -9.33 0.06
C GLU A 61 22.68 -10.75 0.66
N ASN A 62 23.06 -10.82 1.94
CA ASN A 62 23.20 -12.09 2.64
C ASN A 62 21.83 -12.72 2.91
N GLY A 63 21.60 -13.93 2.40
CA GLY A 63 20.35 -14.68 2.59
C GLY A 63 19.37 -14.60 1.42
N ARG A 64 19.72 -13.85 0.37
CA ARG A 64 19.03 -13.82 -0.93
C ARG A 64 18.91 -15.23 -1.54
N ASP A 65 17.74 -15.53 -2.07
CA ASP A 65 17.49 -16.66 -2.96
C ASP A 65 17.82 -16.35 -4.44
N SER A 66 18.02 -17.40 -5.23
CA SER A 66 18.48 -17.25 -6.63
C SER A 66 17.48 -16.58 -7.56
N ASP A 67 16.20 -16.52 -7.18
CA ASP A 67 15.09 -15.98 -7.95
C ASP A 67 14.67 -14.56 -7.53
N GLU A 68 15.35 -13.95 -6.55
CA GLU A 68 15.06 -12.59 -6.07
C GLU A 68 15.66 -11.47 -6.95
N GLY A 69 16.30 -11.82 -8.08
CA GLY A 69 16.97 -10.86 -8.97
C GLY A 69 16.77 -11.15 -10.46
N PRO A 70 17.34 -10.30 -11.34
CA PRO A 70 18.07 -9.08 -11.01
C PRO A 70 17.14 -7.95 -10.51
N GLN A 71 17.71 -6.99 -9.78
CA GLN A 71 16.99 -5.78 -9.45
C GLN A 71 16.55 -5.04 -10.71
N HIS A 72 15.28 -4.64 -10.77
CA HIS A 72 14.73 -3.90 -11.90
C HIS A 72 13.71 -2.85 -11.45
N ARG A 73 13.56 -1.79 -12.25
CA ARG A 73 12.60 -0.72 -11.98
C ARG A 73 11.18 -1.18 -12.31
N VAL A 74 10.30 -1.09 -11.32
CA VAL A 74 8.87 -1.33 -11.46
C VAL A 74 8.14 -0.01 -11.39
N VAL A 75 7.17 0.18 -12.29
CA VAL A 75 6.28 1.34 -12.30
C VAL A 75 4.86 0.85 -12.08
N ILE A 76 4.25 1.31 -10.99
CA ILE A 76 2.82 1.14 -10.72
C ILE A 76 2.13 2.43 -11.15
N SER A 77 1.52 2.39 -12.33
CA SER A 77 0.96 3.59 -12.98
C SER A 77 -0.34 4.11 -12.36
N GLN A 78 -1.01 3.28 -11.56
CA GLN A 78 -2.27 3.61 -10.88
C GLN A 78 -2.20 3.12 -9.44
N GLY A 79 -2.61 3.97 -8.51
CA GLY A 79 -2.71 3.58 -7.11
C GLY A 79 -3.78 2.51 -6.90
N PHE A 80 -3.64 1.76 -5.81
CA PHE A 80 -4.52 0.63 -5.50
C PHE A 80 -4.69 0.45 -4.00
N TRP A 81 -5.69 -0.34 -3.61
CA TRP A 81 -5.97 -0.67 -2.21
C TRP A 81 -5.33 -2.01 -1.85
N LEU A 82 -4.56 -2.05 -0.76
CA LEU A 82 -3.93 -3.26 -0.24
C LEU A 82 -4.40 -3.53 1.20
N GLY A 83 -4.63 -4.79 1.56
CA GLY A 83 -4.98 -5.13 2.94
C GLY A 83 -3.90 -4.69 3.92
N GLU A 84 -4.28 -4.04 5.01
CA GLU A 84 -3.33 -3.60 6.06
C GLU A 84 -2.57 -4.78 6.67
N THR A 85 -3.26 -5.91 6.79
CA THR A 85 -2.71 -7.16 7.32
C THR A 85 -3.04 -8.31 6.36
N PRO A 86 -2.29 -9.42 6.44
CA PRO A 86 -2.72 -10.67 5.84
C PRO A 86 -4.12 -11.04 6.33
N VAL A 87 -4.93 -11.60 5.44
CA VAL A 87 -6.29 -12.04 5.78
C VAL A 87 -6.25 -12.94 7.01
N THR A 88 -6.94 -12.53 8.07
CA THR A 88 -7.03 -13.28 9.32
C THR A 88 -7.98 -14.46 9.18
N GLN A 89 -7.86 -15.46 10.06
CA GLN A 89 -8.79 -16.59 10.07
C GLN A 89 -10.24 -16.19 10.37
N GLN A 90 -10.47 -15.07 11.06
CA GLN A 90 -11.80 -14.55 11.31
C GLN A 90 -12.39 -13.96 10.02
N GLN A 91 -11.61 -13.15 9.31
CA GLN A 91 -11.97 -12.59 8.01
C GLN A 91 -12.24 -13.68 6.95
N TRP A 92 -11.43 -14.73 6.90
CA TRP A 92 -11.63 -15.84 5.97
C TRP A 92 -12.94 -16.60 6.19
N ARG A 93 -13.42 -16.66 7.44
CA ARG A 93 -14.64 -17.41 7.83
C ARG A 93 -15.91 -16.55 7.80
N ALA A 94 -15.78 -15.25 7.55
CA ALA A 94 -16.89 -14.29 7.53
C ALA A 94 -17.73 -14.43 6.26
#